data_AF-A0A8T3KJL0-F1
#
_entry.id   AF-A0A8T3KJL0-F1
#
_cell.length_a   1.000
_cell.length_b   1.000
_cell.length_c   1.000
_cell.angle_alpha   90.00
_cell.angle_beta   90.00
_cell.angle_gamma   90.00
#
_symmetry.space_group_name_H-M   'P 1'
#
loop_
_entity.id
_entity.type
_entity.pdbx_description
1 polymer ?
#
loop_
_entity_poly.entity_id
_entity_poly.type
_entity_poly.pdbx_seq_one_letter_code
_entity_poly.pdbx_strand_id
1 'polypeptide(L)'
;MNAIPKFDYPEIRSILDSVSQIKFNIAEIIKPFELQMAQFQTDLFSRMQPVFSAITDFMSSIDFSMLTYHHQWSEKHDLLVKFGWFYLNELSTEVIDEIYEKKDTITQDEVDRLVVQDFRKNKCEKLKKVVNKWNDSTYFKPRKLVLHQALVNHSRRCYNASTTLLSIHTEGVITDFMRIGLQSPKFRAQEAINDITEYLNIQPMSSLSFSDWQIYSAVLERILSAFVEHFDCANPDVASNDSRHKIAHGHVIEAETELNSLKRFLYLNEVYRLFSYLDKRMQAKNKQEN
;
A
#
# COMPACT_ATOMS: atom_id res chain seq x y z
N MET A 1 -44.73 -56.65 -52.07
CA MET A 1 -43.68 -55.61 -51.98
C MET A 1 -42.48 -56.08 -52.79
N ASN A 2 -42.32 -55.44 -53.93
CA ASN A 2 -41.19 -55.28 -54.86
C ASN A 2 -40.01 -56.26 -54.80
N ALA A 3 -39.87 -57.01 -55.89
CA ALA A 3 -38.64 -57.68 -56.30
C ALA A 3 -37.51 -56.64 -56.49
N ILE A 4 -36.37 -56.86 -55.82
CA ILE A 4 -35.13 -56.14 -56.10
C ILE A 4 -34.54 -56.77 -57.37
N PRO A 5 -34.15 -55.99 -58.40
CA PRO A 5 -33.55 -56.54 -59.61
C PRO A 5 -32.18 -57.15 -59.29
N LYS A 6 -31.94 -58.41 -59.71
CA LYS A 6 -30.59 -58.95 -59.83
C LYS A 6 -29.93 -58.30 -61.05
N PHE A 7 -29.06 -57.32 -60.81
CA PHE A 7 -28.13 -56.85 -61.82
C PHE A 7 -26.86 -57.70 -61.74
N ASP A 8 -26.66 -58.57 -62.73
CA ASP A 8 -25.43 -59.32 -62.94
C ASP A 8 -24.66 -58.64 -64.08
N TYR A 9 -23.62 -57.87 -63.74
CA TYR A 9 -22.73 -57.22 -64.70
C TYR A 9 -21.34 -57.87 -64.58
N PRO A 10 -21.02 -58.86 -65.45
CA PRO A 10 -19.76 -59.61 -65.38
C PRO A 10 -18.52 -58.72 -65.53
N GLU A 11 -18.66 -57.61 -66.25
CA GLU A 11 -17.60 -56.64 -66.51
C GLU A 11 -17.16 -55.88 -65.23
N ILE A 12 -18.08 -55.64 -64.29
CA ILE A 12 -17.78 -54.99 -63.00
C ILE A 12 -17.08 -55.96 -62.04
N ARG A 13 -17.39 -57.26 -62.13
CA ARG A 13 -16.75 -58.32 -61.33
C ARG A 13 -15.27 -58.50 -61.67
N SER A 14 -14.93 -58.47 -62.97
CA SER A 14 -13.54 -58.58 -63.43
C SER A 14 -12.67 -57.37 -62.98
N ILE A 15 -13.29 -56.18 -62.90
CA ILE A 15 -12.64 -54.97 -62.38
C ILE A 15 -12.47 -55.04 -60.86
N LEU A 16 -13.44 -55.57 -60.11
CA LEU A 16 -13.31 -55.76 -58.65
C LEU A 16 -12.25 -56.81 -58.29
N ASP A 17 -12.16 -57.91 -59.03
CA ASP A 17 -11.17 -58.96 -58.79
C ASP A 17 -9.74 -58.46 -59.08
N SER A 18 -9.56 -57.57 -60.06
CA SER A 18 -8.26 -56.95 -60.36
C SER A 18 -7.87 -55.86 -59.35
N VAL A 19 -8.82 -55.13 -58.77
CA VAL A 19 -8.57 -54.16 -57.67
C VAL A 19 -8.21 -54.88 -56.36
N SER A 20 -8.76 -56.08 -56.12
CA SER A 20 -8.47 -56.87 -54.92
C SER A 20 -7.02 -57.43 -54.85
N GLN A 21 -6.28 -57.39 -55.96
CA GLN A 21 -4.88 -57.85 -56.03
C GLN A 21 -3.85 -56.77 -55.68
N ILE A 22 -4.25 -55.50 -55.54
CA ILE A 22 -3.33 -54.44 -55.11
C ILE A 22 -3.23 -54.50 -53.58
N LYS A 23 -2.24 -55.23 -53.08
CA LYS A 23 -1.87 -55.23 -51.66
C LYS A 23 -1.28 -53.87 -51.28
N PHE A 24 -2.12 -52.93 -50.85
CA PHE A 24 -1.65 -51.75 -50.14
C PHE A 24 -1.14 -52.16 -48.75
N ASN A 25 0.17 -52.19 -48.57
CA ASN A 25 0.78 -52.40 -47.26
C ASN A 25 0.73 -51.07 -46.48
N ILE A 26 -0.45 -50.76 -45.93
CA ILE A 26 -0.71 -49.54 -45.14
C ILE A 26 0.32 -49.39 -44.00
N ALA A 27 0.82 -50.51 -43.45
CA ALA A 27 1.85 -50.51 -42.41
C ALA A 27 3.22 -49.98 -42.88
N GLU A 28 3.60 -50.19 -44.15
CA GLU A 28 4.84 -49.62 -44.72
C GLU A 28 4.68 -48.15 -45.11
N ILE A 29 3.46 -47.70 -45.39
CA ILE A 29 3.13 -46.32 -45.73
C ILE A 29 3.06 -45.43 -44.47
N ILE A 30 2.61 -45.98 -43.34
CA ILE A 30 2.45 -45.23 -42.07
C ILE A 30 3.76 -45.14 -41.27
N LYS A 31 4.64 -46.15 -41.32
CA LYS A 31 5.93 -46.17 -40.60
C LYS A 31 6.80 -44.92 -40.78
N PRO A 32 6.99 -44.40 -42.00
CA PRO A 32 7.76 -43.17 -42.22
C PRO A 32 7.12 -41.96 -41.55
N PHE A 33 5.79 -41.92 -41.49
CA PHE A 33 5.04 -40.84 -40.86
C PHE A 33 5.13 -40.89 -39.34
N GLU A 34 5.06 -42.08 -38.74
CA GLU A 34 5.28 -42.30 -37.30
C GLU A 34 6.70 -41.91 -36.88
N LEU A 35 7.71 -42.30 -37.68
CA LEU A 35 9.11 -41.90 -37.47
C LEU A 35 9.31 -40.40 -37.60
N GLN A 36 8.72 -39.77 -38.62
CA GLN A 36 8.76 -38.30 -38.78
C GLN A 36 8.04 -37.58 -37.65
N MET A 37 6.98 -38.16 -37.07
CA MET A 37 6.25 -37.52 -35.97
C MET A 37 6.94 -37.68 -34.63
N ALA A 38 7.57 -38.83 -34.38
CA ALA A 38 8.48 -39.01 -33.26
C ALA A 38 9.69 -38.07 -33.36
N GLN A 39 10.29 -37.94 -34.55
CA GLN A 39 11.38 -36.98 -34.79
C GLN A 39 10.90 -35.54 -34.62
N PHE A 40 9.74 -35.16 -35.14
CA PHE A 40 9.17 -33.83 -34.96
C PHE A 40 8.90 -33.53 -33.49
N GLN A 41 8.34 -34.46 -32.73
CA GLN A 41 8.14 -34.30 -31.29
C GLN A 41 9.47 -34.15 -30.54
N THR A 42 10.49 -34.93 -30.91
CA THR A 42 11.83 -34.87 -30.30
C THR A 42 12.55 -33.57 -30.67
N ASP A 43 12.43 -33.11 -31.92
CA ASP A 43 12.98 -31.85 -32.41
C ASP A 43 12.27 -30.64 -31.81
N LEU A 44 10.94 -30.69 -31.67
CA LEU A 44 10.16 -29.66 -31.00
C LEU A 44 10.55 -29.59 -29.52
N PHE A 45 10.62 -30.73 -28.84
CA PHE A 45 10.99 -30.79 -27.43
C PHE A 45 12.43 -30.30 -27.20
N SER A 46 13.39 -30.75 -28.02
CA SER A 46 14.79 -30.31 -27.93
C SER A 46 14.99 -28.84 -28.31
N ARG A 47 14.18 -28.28 -29.21
CA ARG A 47 14.19 -26.82 -29.51
C ARG A 47 13.52 -25.99 -28.41
N MET A 48 12.53 -26.54 -27.73
CA MET A 48 11.85 -25.87 -26.61
C MET A 48 12.58 -26.04 -25.28
N GLN A 49 13.41 -27.07 -25.12
CA GLN A 49 14.16 -27.33 -23.90
C GLN A 49 14.99 -26.11 -23.44
N PRO A 50 15.77 -25.44 -24.32
CA PRO A 50 16.50 -24.22 -23.96
C PRO A 50 15.60 -23.05 -23.55
N VAL A 51 14.39 -22.98 -24.11
CA VAL A 51 13.40 -21.96 -23.74
C VAL A 51 12.84 -22.26 -22.35
N PHE A 52 12.51 -23.51 -22.06
CA PHE A 52 12.05 -23.93 -20.73
C PHE A 52 13.14 -23.78 -19.69
N SER A 53 14.40 -24.13 -20.00
CA SER A 53 15.52 -23.91 -19.08
C SER A 53 15.72 -22.42 -18.84
N ALA A 54 15.70 -21.58 -19.89
CA ALA A 54 15.83 -20.13 -19.75
C ALA A 54 14.68 -19.51 -18.92
N ILE A 55 13.44 -19.97 -19.08
CA ILE A 55 12.30 -19.53 -18.26
C ILE A 55 12.47 -19.98 -16.81
N THR A 56 12.92 -21.21 -16.58
CA THR A 56 13.13 -21.76 -15.24
C THR A 56 14.29 -21.05 -14.53
N ASP A 57 15.38 -20.81 -15.23
CA ASP A 57 16.54 -20.05 -14.76
C ASP A 57 16.13 -18.59 -14.45
N PHE A 58 15.33 -17.97 -15.32
CA PHE A 58 14.75 -16.65 -15.08
C PHE A 58 13.83 -16.64 -13.85
N MET A 59 12.90 -17.59 -13.71
CA MET A 59 12.02 -17.68 -12.54
C MET A 59 12.78 -17.99 -11.25
N SER A 60 13.82 -18.82 -11.31
CA SER A 60 14.66 -19.14 -10.15
C SER A 60 15.61 -18.01 -9.75
N SER A 61 15.90 -17.09 -10.67
CA SER A 61 16.68 -15.87 -10.41
C SER A 61 15.84 -14.67 -9.98
N ILE A 62 14.50 -14.76 -10.10
CA ILE A 62 13.58 -13.77 -9.52
C ILE A 62 13.43 -14.05 -8.03
N ASP A 63 13.87 -13.11 -7.22
CA ASP A 63 13.59 -13.11 -5.79
C ASP A 63 12.12 -12.74 -5.54
N PHE A 64 11.25 -13.75 -5.50
CA PHE A 64 9.82 -13.57 -5.19
C PHE A 64 9.56 -13.13 -3.74
N SER A 65 10.57 -13.16 -2.86
CA SER A 65 10.38 -12.74 -1.47
C SER A 65 9.90 -11.30 -1.36
N MET A 66 10.36 -10.41 -2.26
CA MET A 66 9.90 -9.02 -2.32
C MET A 66 8.43 -8.93 -2.73
N LEU A 67 7.99 -9.74 -3.69
CA LEU A 67 6.58 -9.78 -4.12
C LEU A 67 5.68 -10.35 -3.03
N THR A 68 6.10 -11.42 -2.36
CA THR A 68 5.37 -11.98 -1.21
C THR A 68 5.30 -10.99 -0.05
N TYR A 69 6.40 -10.29 0.25
CA TYR A 69 6.44 -9.24 1.26
C TYR A 69 5.45 -8.11 0.93
N HIS A 70 5.46 -7.60 -0.30
CA HIS A 70 4.52 -6.55 -0.72
C HIS A 70 3.06 -7.00 -0.65
N HIS A 71 2.77 -8.23 -1.05
CA HIS A 71 1.42 -8.78 -0.93
C HIS A 71 0.96 -8.83 0.53
N GLN A 72 1.77 -9.42 1.42
CA GLN A 72 1.45 -9.53 2.84
C GLN A 72 1.32 -8.16 3.52
N TRP A 73 2.22 -7.23 3.19
CA TRP A 73 2.14 -5.86 3.67
C TRP A 73 0.85 -5.19 3.20
N SER A 74 0.48 -5.32 1.92
CA SER A 74 -0.74 -4.73 1.35
C SER A 74 -1.99 -5.26 2.05
N GLU A 75 -2.11 -6.58 2.23
CA GLU A 75 -3.27 -7.15 2.90
C GLU A 75 -3.42 -6.65 4.34
N LYS A 76 -2.31 -6.58 5.08
CA LYS A 76 -2.30 -6.06 6.46
C LYS A 76 -2.61 -4.57 6.50
N HIS A 77 -2.07 -3.79 5.56
CA HIS A 77 -2.34 -2.37 5.43
C HIS A 77 -3.82 -2.11 5.14
N ASP A 78 -4.38 -2.80 4.15
CA ASP A 78 -5.78 -2.65 3.75
C ASP A 78 -6.74 -3.06 4.89
N LEU A 79 -6.37 -4.09 5.66
CA LEU A 79 -7.11 -4.46 6.86
C LEU A 79 -7.09 -3.34 7.91
N LEU A 80 -5.92 -2.77 8.23
CA LEU A 80 -5.81 -1.66 9.18
C LEU A 80 -6.58 -0.42 8.72
N VAL A 81 -6.55 -0.11 7.41
CA VAL A 81 -7.26 1.03 6.82
C VAL A 81 -8.78 0.90 7.01
N LYS A 82 -9.33 -0.32 6.89
CA LYS A 82 -10.76 -0.58 7.19
C LYS A 82 -11.15 -0.15 8.61
N PHE A 83 -10.21 -0.23 9.55
CA PHE A 83 -10.41 0.18 10.94
C PHE A 83 -9.90 1.61 11.24
N GLY A 84 -9.58 2.39 10.21
CA GLY A 84 -9.10 3.77 10.34
C GLY A 84 -7.67 3.89 10.90
N TRP A 85 -6.85 2.84 10.75
CA TRP A 85 -5.43 2.79 11.08
C TRP A 85 -4.57 2.60 9.84
N PHE A 86 -3.27 2.82 9.97
CA PHE A 86 -2.30 2.57 8.91
C PHE A 86 -1.27 1.55 9.38
N TYR A 87 -0.64 0.86 8.43
CA TYR A 87 0.54 0.03 8.71
C TYR A 87 1.74 0.95 9.03
N LEU A 88 1.84 1.37 10.29
CA LEU A 88 2.91 2.26 10.75
C LEU A 88 4.11 1.47 11.26
N ASN A 89 5.33 1.95 10.99
CA ASN A 89 6.56 1.31 11.46
C ASN A 89 6.68 1.32 12.99
N GLU A 90 6.00 2.27 13.64
CA GLU A 90 5.93 2.40 15.08
C GLU A 90 4.94 1.41 15.71
N LEU A 91 4.13 0.68 14.97
CA LEU A 91 3.30 -0.40 15.53
C LEU A 91 4.13 -1.66 15.72
N SER A 92 3.88 -2.39 16.81
CA SER A 92 4.58 -3.66 17.07
C SER A 92 4.12 -4.69 16.05
N THR A 93 5.04 -5.47 15.49
CA THR A 93 4.73 -6.54 14.54
C THR A 93 3.74 -7.53 15.13
N GLU A 94 3.87 -7.85 16.42
CA GLU A 94 2.97 -8.76 17.13
C GLU A 94 1.52 -8.25 17.15
N VAL A 95 1.33 -6.93 17.24
CA VAL A 95 -0.01 -6.32 17.25
C VAL A 95 -0.64 -6.38 15.87
N ILE A 96 0.14 -6.10 14.82
CA ILE A 96 -0.33 -6.19 13.44
C ILE A 96 -0.68 -7.65 13.09
N ASP A 97 0.17 -8.59 13.49
CA ASP A 97 -0.04 -10.01 13.27
C ASP A 97 -1.29 -10.51 14.01
N GLU A 98 -1.49 -10.12 15.28
CA GLU A 98 -2.69 -10.47 16.04
C GLU A 98 -3.98 -9.95 15.36
N ILE A 99 -3.97 -8.71 14.86
CA ILE A 99 -5.11 -8.13 14.13
C ILE A 99 -5.37 -8.93 12.84
N TYR A 100 -4.31 -9.28 12.11
CA TYR A 100 -4.41 -10.01 10.85
C TYR A 100 -4.89 -11.45 11.03
N GLU A 101 -4.42 -12.15 12.07
CA GLU A 101 -4.88 -13.50 12.41
C GLU A 101 -6.37 -13.54 12.73
N LYS A 102 -6.91 -12.47 13.33
CA LYS A 102 -8.32 -12.35 13.71
C LYS A 102 -9.17 -11.62 12.66
N LYS A 103 -8.65 -11.39 11.44
CA LYS A 103 -9.25 -10.52 10.41
C LYS A 103 -10.73 -10.77 10.09
N ASP A 104 -11.20 -12.02 10.22
CA ASP A 104 -12.57 -12.40 9.90
C ASP A 104 -13.57 -12.15 11.05
N THR A 105 -13.08 -11.86 12.27
CA THR A 105 -13.90 -11.76 13.49
C THR A 105 -13.64 -10.52 14.34
N ILE A 106 -12.50 -9.85 14.14
CA ILE A 106 -12.08 -8.72 14.96
C ILE A 106 -12.97 -7.49 14.74
N THR A 107 -13.27 -6.79 15.84
CA THR A 107 -14.07 -5.56 15.83
C THR A 107 -13.20 -4.30 15.85
N GLN A 108 -13.79 -3.15 15.47
CA GLN A 108 -13.14 -1.83 15.57
C GLN A 108 -12.61 -1.56 16.98
N ASP A 109 -13.43 -1.79 18.00
CA ASP A 109 -13.06 -1.56 19.40
C ASP A 109 -11.89 -2.42 19.86
N GLU A 110 -11.77 -3.65 19.34
CA GLU A 110 -10.64 -4.52 19.63
C GLU A 110 -9.36 -4.04 18.95
N VAL A 111 -9.43 -3.64 17.67
CA VAL A 111 -8.28 -3.07 16.96
C VAL A 111 -7.78 -1.80 17.66
N ASP A 112 -8.68 -0.88 17.99
CA ASP A 112 -8.35 0.37 18.70
C ASP A 112 -7.69 0.07 20.04
N ARG A 113 -8.24 -0.90 20.79
CA ARG A 113 -7.69 -1.32 22.08
C ARG A 113 -6.29 -1.93 21.95
N LEU A 114 -6.06 -2.80 20.97
CA LEU A 114 -4.75 -3.43 20.74
C LEU A 114 -3.68 -2.39 20.43
N VAL A 115 -3.99 -1.46 19.52
CA VAL A 115 -3.08 -0.37 19.13
C VAL A 115 -2.80 0.55 20.33
N VAL A 116 -3.85 1.00 21.03
CA VAL A 116 -3.70 1.88 22.19
C VAL A 116 -2.91 1.22 23.32
N GLN A 117 -3.18 -0.06 23.60
CA GLN A 117 -2.45 -0.81 24.63
C GLN A 117 -0.97 -0.92 24.29
N ASP A 118 -0.63 -1.13 23.02
CA ASP A 118 0.76 -1.19 22.57
C ASP A 118 1.54 0.09 22.89
N PHE A 119 0.93 1.25 22.61
CA PHE A 119 1.56 2.54 22.92
C PHE A 119 1.48 2.92 24.39
N ARG A 120 0.57 2.35 25.18
CA ARG A 120 0.47 2.60 26.63
C ARG A 120 1.53 1.86 27.45
N LYS A 121 2.06 0.73 26.95
CA LYS A 121 3.09 -0.08 27.61
C LYS A 121 4.25 0.77 28.13
N ASN A 122 4.78 0.40 29.29
CA ASN A 122 5.94 1.05 29.93
C ASN A 122 5.78 2.58 30.08
N LYS A 123 4.59 3.06 30.47
CA LYS A 123 4.28 4.49 30.63
C LYS A 123 4.52 5.28 29.34
N CYS A 124 3.97 4.80 28.23
CA CYS A 124 4.07 5.44 26.92
C CYS A 124 5.50 5.55 26.35
N GLU A 125 6.37 4.58 26.66
CA GLU A 125 7.79 4.63 26.25
C GLU A 125 7.96 4.68 24.73
N LYS A 126 7.15 3.92 23.99
CA LYS A 126 7.17 3.92 22.53
C LYS A 126 6.86 5.30 21.97
N LEU A 127 5.80 5.92 22.47
CA LEU A 127 5.38 7.26 22.06
C LEU A 127 6.41 8.34 22.44
N LYS A 128 7.05 8.22 23.61
CA LYS A 128 8.14 9.12 24.01
C LYS A 128 9.31 9.07 23.04
N LYS A 129 9.70 7.86 22.60
CA LYS A 129 10.76 7.68 21.60
C LYS A 129 10.40 8.34 20.27
N VAL A 130 9.15 8.21 19.83
CA VAL A 130 8.64 8.89 18.63
C VAL A 130 8.80 10.40 18.75
N VAL A 131 8.23 11.01 19.79
CA VAL A 131 8.26 12.48 19.97
C VAL A 131 9.68 13.00 20.17
N ASN A 132 10.57 12.23 20.81
CA ASN A 132 11.96 12.63 21.02
C ASN A 132 12.75 12.76 19.71
N LYS A 133 12.48 11.91 18.71
CA LYS A 133 13.13 11.98 17.38
C LYS A 133 12.78 13.28 16.63
N TRP A 134 11.61 13.86 16.91
CA TRP A 134 11.19 15.10 16.27
C TRP A 134 12.11 16.28 16.57
N ASN A 135 12.89 16.22 17.66
CA ASN A 135 13.85 17.28 18.03
C ASN A 135 14.95 17.49 17.00
N ASP A 136 15.21 16.51 16.14
CA ASP A 136 16.24 16.57 15.10
C ASP A 136 15.76 17.32 13.85
N SER A 137 14.45 17.58 13.72
CA SER A 137 13.89 18.29 12.57
C SER A 137 13.83 19.81 12.80
N THR A 138 14.26 20.57 11.79
CA THR A 138 14.19 22.04 11.76
C THR A 138 12.76 22.58 11.92
N TYR A 139 11.75 21.82 11.49
CA TYR A 139 10.34 22.25 11.48
C TYR A 139 9.63 21.96 12.81
N PHE A 140 10.06 20.90 13.50
CA PHE A 140 9.50 20.45 14.77
C PHE A 140 10.20 21.06 15.98
N LYS A 141 11.51 21.23 15.91
CA LYS A 141 12.35 21.75 17.01
C LYS A 141 11.83 23.07 17.62
N PRO A 142 11.34 24.06 16.86
CA PRO A 142 10.76 25.28 17.43
C PRO A 142 9.55 25.02 18.36
N ARG A 143 8.85 23.90 18.16
CA ARG A 143 7.65 23.49 18.90
C ARG A 143 7.95 22.42 19.95
N LYS A 144 9.22 22.09 20.21
CA LYS A 144 9.64 21.04 21.16
C LYS A 144 8.91 21.11 22.49
N LEU A 145 8.83 22.30 23.09
CA LEU A 145 8.19 22.49 24.39
C LEU A 145 6.71 22.10 24.35
N VAL A 146 5.98 22.57 23.33
CA VAL A 146 4.53 22.33 23.22
C VAL A 146 4.23 20.89 22.83
N LEU A 147 5.02 20.29 21.93
CA LEU A 147 4.88 18.86 21.58
C LEU A 147 5.20 17.95 22.77
N HIS A 148 6.17 18.33 23.60
CA HIS A 148 6.43 17.64 24.87
C HIS A 148 5.26 17.79 25.84
N GLN A 149 4.66 18.97 25.97
CA GLN A 149 3.47 19.18 26.80
C GLN A 149 2.28 18.33 26.32
N ALA A 150 2.06 18.25 25.00
CA ALA A 150 1.04 17.36 24.44
C ALA A 150 1.30 15.91 24.86
N LEU A 151 2.55 15.43 24.76
CA LEU A 151 2.93 14.07 25.16
C LEU A 151 2.70 13.81 26.66
N VAL A 152 3.07 14.77 27.51
CA VAL A 152 2.83 14.69 28.96
C VAL A 152 1.34 14.61 29.25
N ASN A 153 0.53 15.45 28.59
CA ASN A 153 -0.92 15.45 28.71
C ASN A 153 -1.52 14.11 28.29
N HIS A 154 -1.13 13.57 27.13
CA HIS A 154 -1.53 12.23 26.68
C HIS A 154 -1.19 11.16 27.73
N SER A 155 0.06 11.15 28.21
CA SER A 155 0.53 10.18 29.21
C SER A 155 -0.21 10.27 30.54
N ARG A 156 -0.73 11.45 30.87
CA ARG A 156 -1.54 11.74 32.07
C ARG A 156 -3.05 11.65 31.84
N ARG A 157 -3.48 11.20 30.66
CA ARG A 157 -4.90 11.07 30.27
C ARG A 157 -5.65 12.40 30.15
N CYS A 158 -4.93 13.50 29.96
CA CYS A 158 -5.48 14.81 29.63
C CYS A 158 -5.62 14.95 28.10
N TYR A 159 -6.51 14.15 27.51
CA TYR A 159 -6.56 13.99 26.05
C TYR A 159 -7.04 15.23 25.31
N ASN A 160 -8.03 15.98 25.84
CA ASN A 160 -8.49 17.22 25.20
C ASN A 160 -7.32 18.21 25.02
N ALA A 161 -6.54 18.44 26.08
CA ALA A 161 -5.37 19.30 26.00
C ALA A 161 -4.30 18.79 25.02
N SER A 162 -4.03 17.47 25.01
CA SER A 162 -3.09 16.89 24.04
C SER A 162 -3.58 17.07 22.60
N THR A 163 -4.85 16.78 22.33
CA THR A 163 -5.47 16.88 21.02
C THR A 163 -5.44 18.33 20.52
N THR A 164 -5.89 19.30 21.32
CA THR A 164 -5.88 20.72 20.96
C THR A 164 -4.49 21.21 20.58
N LEU A 165 -3.47 20.89 21.40
CA LEU A 165 -2.09 21.28 21.10
C LEU A 165 -1.61 20.68 19.78
N LEU A 166 -1.82 19.39 19.55
CA LEU A 166 -1.40 18.75 18.30
C LEU A 166 -2.13 19.32 17.08
N SER A 167 -3.45 19.53 17.17
CA SER A 167 -4.26 20.07 16.06
C SER A 167 -3.74 21.42 15.57
N ILE A 168 -3.47 22.34 16.49
CA ILE A 168 -3.03 23.70 16.16
C ILE A 168 -1.59 23.68 15.66
N HIS A 169 -0.70 22.94 16.33
CA HIS A 169 0.72 22.96 16.01
C HIS A 169 1.09 22.16 14.75
N THR A 170 0.23 21.22 14.32
CA THR A 170 0.37 20.52 13.03
C THR A 170 0.42 21.50 11.86
N GLU A 171 -0.43 22.54 11.86
CA GLU A 171 -0.41 23.57 10.82
C GLU A 171 0.93 24.29 10.75
N GLY A 172 1.45 24.67 11.91
CA GLY A 172 2.71 25.38 12.00
C GLY A 172 3.89 24.54 11.51
N VAL A 173 3.89 23.23 11.78
CA VAL A 173 4.90 22.30 11.28
C VAL A 173 4.87 22.24 9.74
N ILE A 174 3.68 22.10 9.16
CA ILE A 174 3.49 21.99 7.71
C ILE A 174 3.88 23.29 7.01
N THR A 175 3.43 24.43 7.53
CA THR A 175 3.75 25.74 6.94
C THR A 175 5.22 26.12 7.13
N ASP A 176 5.88 25.68 8.20
CA ASP A 176 7.34 25.84 8.35
C ASP A 176 8.14 24.99 7.36
N PHE A 177 7.68 23.78 7.01
CA PHE A 177 8.30 22.99 5.94
C PHE A 177 8.24 23.73 4.61
N MET A 178 7.08 24.29 4.27
CA MET A 178 6.93 25.12 3.05
C MET A 178 7.85 26.34 3.06
N ARG A 179 7.91 27.06 4.18
CA ARG A 179 8.70 28.30 4.33
C ARG A 179 10.20 28.05 4.32
N ILE A 180 10.67 27.03 5.04
CA ILE A 180 12.10 26.79 5.29
C ILE A 180 12.66 25.75 4.32
N GLY A 181 11.96 24.62 4.15
CA GLY A 181 12.40 23.49 3.32
C GLY A 181 12.24 23.78 1.83
N LEU A 182 11.02 24.05 1.39
CA LEU A 182 10.70 24.32 -0.01
C LEU A 182 10.86 25.80 -0.41
N GLN A 183 11.17 26.69 0.53
CA GLN A 183 11.32 28.14 0.31
C GLN A 183 10.13 28.78 -0.43
N SER A 184 8.93 28.20 -0.27
CA SER A 184 7.69 28.60 -0.91
C SER A 184 6.62 28.77 0.17
N PRO A 185 6.68 29.86 0.97
CA PRO A 185 5.80 30.03 2.11
C PRO A 185 4.32 30.08 1.69
N LYS A 186 3.47 29.39 2.45
CA LYS A 186 2.02 29.35 2.24
C LYS A 186 1.30 29.90 3.46
N PHE A 187 0.27 30.70 3.22
CA PHE A 187 -0.57 31.24 4.28
C PHE A 187 -1.58 30.21 4.79
N ARG A 188 -2.09 29.35 3.90
CA ARG A 188 -3.10 28.33 4.23
C ARG A 188 -2.47 26.94 4.25
N ALA A 189 -2.77 26.16 5.29
CA ALA A 189 -2.30 24.77 5.38
C ALA A 189 -2.78 23.91 4.20
N GLN A 190 -4.00 24.17 3.70
CA GLN A 190 -4.55 23.48 2.52
C GLN A 190 -3.65 23.64 1.30
N GLU A 191 -3.18 24.86 1.03
CA GLU A 191 -2.25 25.12 -0.08
C GLU A 191 -0.90 24.45 0.17
N ALA A 192 -0.38 24.53 1.41
CA ALA A 192 0.84 23.84 1.79
C ALA A 192 0.78 22.33 1.57
N ILE A 193 -0.31 21.68 2.00
CA ILE A 193 -0.48 20.23 1.85
C ILE A 193 -0.61 19.85 0.37
N ASN A 194 -1.32 20.64 -0.44
CA ASN A 194 -1.42 20.38 -1.88
C ASN A 194 -0.05 20.44 -2.56
N ASP A 195 0.74 21.48 -2.32
CA ASP A 195 2.09 21.61 -2.88
C ASP A 195 3.02 20.47 -2.40
N ILE A 196 2.95 20.08 -1.13
CA ILE A 196 3.72 18.94 -0.60
C ILE A 196 3.31 17.65 -1.29
N THR A 197 2.01 17.44 -1.50
CA THR A 197 1.46 16.25 -2.17
C THR A 197 1.90 16.20 -3.64
N GLU A 198 1.87 17.33 -4.34
CA GLU A 198 2.40 17.43 -5.70
C GLU A 198 3.90 17.11 -5.73
N TYR A 199 4.68 17.70 -4.81
CA TYR A 199 6.12 17.44 -4.71
C TYR A 199 6.42 15.97 -4.39
N LEU A 200 5.59 15.32 -3.58
CA LEU A 200 5.67 13.89 -3.28
C LEU A 200 5.39 13.03 -4.52
N ASN A 201 4.37 13.37 -5.30
CA ASN A 201 3.93 12.60 -6.47
C ASN A 201 4.89 12.66 -7.66
N ILE A 202 5.73 13.71 -7.75
CA ILE A 202 6.77 13.81 -8.79
C ILE A 202 8.09 13.10 -8.41
N GLN A 203 8.20 12.55 -7.19
CA GLN A 203 9.41 11.83 -6.80
C GLN A 203 9.53 10.51 -7.58
N PRO A 204 10.74 10.14 -8.03
CA PRO A 204 10.93 8.89 -8.76
C PRO A 204 10.68 7.68 -7.85
N MET A 205 9.98 6.67 -8.38
CA MET A 205 9.65 5.42 -7.67
C MET A 205 10.88 4.67 -7.13
N SER A 206 12.06 4.90 -7.70
CA SER A 206 13.33 4.33 -7.20
C SER A 206 13.80 4.94 -5.87
N SER A 207 13.21 6.06 -5.44
CA SER A 207 13.64 6.81 -4.26
C SER A 207 12.68 6.71 -3.07
N LEU A 208 11.41 6.40 -3.30
CA LEU A 208 10.39 6.24 -2.29
C LEU A 208 9.68 4.90 -2.49
N SER A 209 9.59 4.10 -1.43
CA SER A 209 8.83 2.85 -1.49
C SER A 209 7.34 3.16 -1.71
N PHE A 210 6.64 2.32 -2.48
CA PHE A 210 5.20 2.47 -2.69
C PHE A 210 4.42 2.47 -1.36
N SER A 211 4.83 1.62 -0.41
CA SER A 211 4.26 1.55 0.93
C SER A 211 4.37 2.87 1.70
N ASP A 212 5.55 3.51 1.70
CA ASP A 212 5.73 4.81 2.36
C ASP A 212 4.93 5.90 1.64
N TRP A 213 4.91 5.92 0.30
CA TRP A 213 4.10 6.86 -0.47
C TRP A 213 2.60 6.74 -0.14
N GLN A 214 2.09 5.51 -0.04
CA GLN A 214 0.68 5.25 0.28
C GLN A 214 0.34 5.76 1.68
N ILE A 215 1.19 5.50 2.68
CA ILE A 215 0.99 6.00 4.05
C ILE A 215 1.05 7.53 4.10
N TYR A 216 2.07 8.15 3.50
CA TYR A 216 2.22 9.60 3.52
C TYR A 216 1.05 10.30 2.85
N SER A 217 0.63 9.82 1.68
CA SER A 217 -0.51 10.38 0.95
C SER A 217 -1.79 10.29 1.77
N ALA A 218 -2.09 9.12 2.36
CA ALA A 218 -3.30 8.93 3.16
C ALA A 218 -3.29 9.76 4.46
N VAL A 219 -2.14 9.91 5.11
CA VAL A 219 -2.01 10.77 6.30
C VAL A 219 -2.19 12.24 5.95
N LEU A 220 -1.59 12.72 4.86
CA LEU A 220 -1.77 14.09 4.40
C LEU A 220 -3.24 14.37 4.06
N GLU A 221 -3.93 13.44 3.38
CA GLU A 221 -5.35 13.55 3.08
C GLU A 221 -6.20 13.63 4.35
N ARG A 222 -5.90 12.79 5.36
CA ARG A 222 -6.62 12.82 6.65
C ARG A 222 -6.41 14.15 7.39
N ILE A 223 -5.18 14.67 7.41
CA ILE A 223 -4.90 15.99 7.99
C ILE A 223 -5.64 17.07 7.21
N LEU A 224 -5.62 17.00 5.88
CA LEU A 224 -6.27 17.96 5.00
C LEU A 224 -7.77 18.04 5.27
N SER A 225 -8.44 16.89 5.32
CA SER A 225 -9.87 16.77 5.60
C SER A 225 -10.24 17.49 6.90
N ALA A 226 -9.48 17.27 7.98
CA ALA A 226 -9.71 17.96 9.26
C ALA A 226 -9.48 19.49 9.18
N PHE A 227 -8.65 19.96 8.26
CA PHE A 227 -8.32 21.37 8.12
C PHE A 227 -9.31 22.15 7.25
N VAL A 228 -9.91 21.50 6.25
CA VAL A 228 -10.85 22.16 5.33
C VAL A 228 -12.30 21.82 5.56
N GLU A 229 -12.58 20.94 6.54
CA GLU A 229 -13.94 20.72 7.00
C GLU A 229 -14.62 22.06 7.33
N HIS A 230 -15.76 22.29 6.68
CA HIS A 230 -16.51 23.52 6.84
C HIS A 230 -16.99 23.66 8.29
N PHE A 231 -16.64 24.78 8.91
CA PHE A 231 -17.06 25.13 10.27
C PHE A 231 -17.87 26.42 10.24
N ASP A 232 -19.13 26.33 10.66
CA ASP A 232 -20.01 27.47 10.86
C ASP A 232 -20.16 27.76 12.35
N CYS A 233 -19.75 28.95 12.79
CA CYS A 233 -19.87 29.38 14.17
C CYS A 233 -21.34 29.51 14.63
N ALA A 234 -22.27 29.80 13.70
CA ALA A 234 -23.69 29.83 14.00
C ALA A 234 -24.29 28.42 14.21
N ASN A 235 -23.65 27.39 13.66
CA ASN A 235 -24.08 26.00 13.77
C ASN A 235 -22.88 25.04 13.89
N PRO A 236 -22.17 25.06 15.04
CA PRO A 236 -20.89 24.37 15.20
C PRO A 236 -21.02 22.85 15.16
N ASP A 237 -22.21 22.29 15.40
CA ASP A 237 -22.47 20.86 15.44
C ASP A 237 -22.55 20.20 14.05
N VAL A 238 -22.61 21.01 12.98
CA VAL A 238 -22.51 20.50 11.60
C VAL A 238 -21.10 19.99 11.30
N ALA A 239 -20.08 20.58 11.91
CA ALA A 239 -18.71 20.13 11.77
C ALA A 239 -18.40 18.99 12.75
N SER A 240 -17.64 18.01 12.28
CA SER A 240 -17.11 16.93 13.10
C SER A 240 -16.20 17.47 14.21
N ASN A 241 -16.03 16.67 15.26
CA ASN A 241 -15.10 16.98 16.34
C ASN A 241 -13.63 16.82 15.93
N ASP A 242 -13.34 16.29 14.74
CA ASP A 242 -12.00 16.26 14.18
C ASP A 242 -11.60 17.59 13.51
N SER A 243 -12.58 18.45 13.17
CA SER A 243 -12.36 19.75 12.55
C SER A 243 -11.37 20.60 13.34
N ARG A 244 -10.27 20.98 12.70
CA ARG A 244 -9.26 21.89 13.25
C ARG A 244 -9.87 23.24 13.61
N HIS A 245 -10.83 23.73 12.82
CA HIS A 245 -11.53 24.98 13.09
C HIS A 245 -12.42 24.86 14.33
N LYS A 246 -13.26 23.83 14.42
CA LYS A 246 -14.12 23.59 15.60
C LYS A 246 -13.30 23.47 16.89
N ILE A 247 -12.19 22.72 16.84
CA ILE A 247 -11.24 22.58 17.97
C ILE A 247 -10.63 23.92 18.34
N ALA A 248 -10.11 24.68 17.36
CA ALA A 248 -9.40 25.93 17.62
C ALA A 248 -10.34 27.04 18.14
N HIS A 249 -11.62 27.01 17.78
CA HIS A 249 -12.63 27.93 18.30
C HIS A 249 -13.26 27.44 19.63
N GLY A 250 -12.86 26.27 20.14
CA GLY A 250 -13.32 25.76 21.44
C GLY A 250 -14.74 25.19 21.44
N HIS A 251 -15.26 24.81 20.28
CA HIS A 251 -16.62 24.26 20.14
C HIS A 251 -16.67 22.72 20.22
N VAL A 252 -15.52 22.05 20.35
CA VAL A 252 -15.48 20.62 20.72
C VAL A 252 -15.55 20.54 22.25
N ILE A 253 -16.70 20.09 22.76
CA ILE A 253 -16.99 20.04 24.20
C ILE A 253 -16.92 18.62 24.77
N GLU A 254 -16.99 17.63 23.89
CA GLU A 254 -16.94 16.22 24.21
C GLU A 254 -15.56 15.80 24.71
N ALA A 255 -15.53 14.78 25.55
CA ALA A 255 -14.27 14.24 26.05
C ALA A 255 -13.50 13.58 24.90
N GLU A 256 -12.25 14.02 24.71
CA GLU A 256 -11.34 13.36 23.79
C GLU A 256 -10.85 12.03 24.37
N THR A 257 -10.60 11.07 23.50
CA THR A 257 -10.14 9.74 23.89
C THR A 257 -8.63 9.59 23.71
N GLU A 258 -8.07 8.56 24.33
CA GLU A 258 -6.67 8.18 24.09
C GLU A 258 -6.42 7.85 22.62
N LEU A 259 -7.39 7.19 21.98
CA LEU A 259 -7.40 6.86 20.55
C LEU A 259 -7.20 8.11 19.70
N ASN A 260 -8.04 9.12 19.90
CA ASN A 260 -8.00 10.37 19.12
C ASN A 260 -6.65 11.08 19.29
N SER A 261 -6.20 11.19 20.54
CA SER A 261 -4.91 11.81 20.86
C SER A 261 -3.74 11.04 20.25
N LEU A 262 -3.74 9.70 20.32
CA LEU A 262 -2.70 8.84 19.75
C LEU A 262 -2.65 8.96 18.22
N LYS A 263 -3.80 8.92 17.53
CA LYS A 263 -3.86 9.09 16.06
C LYS A 263 -3.16 10.37 15.62
N ARG A 264 -3.38 11.49 16.32
CA ARG A 264 -2.74 12.77 16.02
C ARG A 264 -1.22 12.73 16.18
N PHE A 265 -0.68 12.06 17.20
CA PHE A 265 0.77 11.86 17.30
C PHE A 265 1.32 11.06 16.12
N LEU A 266 0.61 10.00 15.74
CA LEU A 266 1.07 9.08 14.70
C LEU A 266 0.98 9.72 13.30
N TYR A 267 -0.08 10.49 13.01
CA TYR A 267 -0.16 11.28 11.78
C TYR A 267 0.98 12.30 11.71
N LEU A 268 1.24 13.01 12.81
CA LEU A 268 2.33 13.97 12.86
C LEU A 268 3.71 13.30 12.77
N ASN A 269 3.85 12.04 13.21
CA ASN A 269 5.06 11.25 12.99
C ASN A 269 5.28 10.92 11.52
N GLU A 270 4.24 10.54 10.78
CA GLU A 270 4.38 10.29 9.35
C GLU A 270 4.70 11.58 8.58
N VAL A 271 4.18 12.73 9.01
CA VAL A 271 4.62 14.04 8.51
C VAL A 271 6.10 14.28 8.80
N TYR A 272 6.59 13.98 10.01
CA TYR A 272 8.02 14.07 10.34
C TYR A 272 8.87 13.16 9.43
N ARG A 273 8.43 11.92 9.19
CA ARG A 273 9.14 10.96 8.33
C ARG A 273 9.17 11.44 6.88
N LEU A 274 8.03 11.92 6.36
CA LEU A 274 7.93 12.52 5.03
C LEU A 274 8.90 13.69 4.90
N PHE A 275 8.87 14.65 5.82
CA PHE A 275 9.75 15.82 5.74
C PHE A 275 11.23 15.45 5.83
N SER A 276 11.56 14.48 6.69
CA SER A 276 12.93 13.94 6.78
C SER A 276 13.37 13.26 5.48
N TYR A 277 12.44 12.60 4.77
CA TYR A 277 12.70 12.04 3.46
C TYR A 277 12.93 13.13 2.40
N LEU A 278 12.01 14.11 2.30
CA LEU A 278 12.10 15.19 1.33
C LEU A 278 13.35 16.05 1.55
N ASP A 279 13.73 16.35 2.80
CA ASP A 279 14.96 17.08 3.12
C ASP A 279 16.20 16.41 2.56
N LYS A 280 16.32 15.08 2.72
CA LYS A 280 17.45 14.31 2.17
C LYS A 280 17.48 14.39 0.64
N ARG A 281 16.31 14.36 -0.01
CA ARG A 281 16.19 14.46 -1.47
C ARG A 281 16.59 15.85 -1.98
N MET A 282 16.13 16.91 -1.32
CA MET A 282 16.49 18.29 -1.66
C MET A 282 18.00 18.51 -1.51
N GLN A 283 18.60 18.04 -0.40
CA GLN A 283 20.05 18.13 -0.19
C GLN A 283 20.85 17.32 -1.23
N ALA A 284 20.36 16.17 -1.66
CA ALA A 284 21.02 15.37 -2.69
C ALA A 284 21.00 16.06 -4.06
N LYS A 285 19.87 16.67 -4.45
CA LYS A 285 19.73 17.43 -5.70
C LYS A 285 20.69 18.63 -5.73
N ASN A 286 20.75 19.40 -4.65
CA ASN A 286 21.63 20.57 -4.55
C ASN A 286 23.13 20.21 -4.62
N LYS A 287 23.52 18.96 -4.29
CA LYS A 287 24.89 18.48 -4.43
C LYS A 287 25.24 17.98 -5.83
N GLN A 288 24.24 17.70 -6.67
CA GLN A 288 24.44 17.29 -8.06
C GLN A 288 24.49 18.48 -9.03
N GLU A 289 23.91 19.62 -8.61
CA GLU A 289 23.85 20.85 -9.38
C GLU A 289 25.00 21.84 -9.08
N ASN A 290 25.84 21.54 -8.08
CA ASN A 290 27.08 22.26 -7.73
C ASN A 290 28.31 21.38 -7.98
#